data_AF-A0A0D7DWR6-F1
#
_entry.id   AF-A0A0D7DWR6-F1
#
_cell.length_a   1.000
_cell.length_b   1.000
_cell.length_c   1.000
_cell.angle_alpha   90.00
_cell.angle_beta   90.00
_cell.angle_gamma   90.00
#
_symmetry.space_group_name_H-M   'P 1'
#
loop_
_entity.id
_entity.type
_entity.pdbx_description
1 polymer ?
#
loop_
_entity_poly.entity_id
_entity_poly.type
_entity_poly.pdbx_seq_one_letter_code
_entity_poly.pdbx_strand_id
1 'polypeptide(L)'
;DWDENIEHDQKIRVGHERHDTVEANSYSEFRAEEHRTTQADRKTEIRANDHLTVGNSQHLKIGTGQFIEAGNEIHYYAGSKVVIDAGMELTASGGGSFLKLDPSGVTLSGATIRMNSGGAAGKGSGLKILAPVMPWLATSAIAGSLTLPALINMSRQLKQAAAAKLLLVKQCGMQADGLCHLEVCPCGKNASTA
;
A
#
# COMPACT_ATOMS: atom_id res chain seq x y z
N ASP A 1 22.95 -0.79 4.15
CA ASP A 1 21.95 -1.58 3.40
C ASP A 1 21.37 -2.64 4.32
N TRP A 2 20.07 -2.90 4.20
CA TRP A 2 19.35 -3.89 4.99
C TRP A 2 18.46 -4.69 4.04
N ASP A 3 18.55 -6.01 4.14
CA ASP A 3 17.75 -6.95 3.34
C ASP A 3 16.93 -7.82 4.28
N GLU A 4 15.65 -7.99 3.94
CA GLU A 4 14.75 -8.94 4.60
C GLU A 4 14.46 -10.09 3.64
N ASN A 5 14.74 -11.32 4.08
CA ASN A 5 14.37 -12.52 3.36
C ASN A 5 13.45 -13.38 4.24
N ILE A 6 12.24 -13.64 3.76
CA ILE A 6 11.23 -14.46 4.43
C ILE A 6 10.99 -15.69 3.56
N GLU A 7 11.35 -16.87 4.04
CA GLU A 7 11.29 -18.11 3.25
C GLU A 7 9.85 -18.62 3.02
N HIS A 8 8.91 -18.22 3.88
CA HIS A 8 7.53 -18.72 3.85
C HIS A 8 6.49 -17.59 3.90
N ASP A 9 6.15 -17.09 5.09
CA ASP A 9 5.03 -16.18 5.29
C ASP A 9 5.45 -14.92 6.07
N GLN A 10 5.05 -13.75 5.57
CA GLN A 10 5.10 -12.49 6.32
C GLN A 10 3.68 -12.04 6.66
N LYS A 11 3.42 -11.70 7.93
CA LYS A 11 2.15 -11.13 8.39
C LYS A 11 2.41 -9.86 9.17
N ILE A 12 1.87 -8.75 8.69
CA ILE A 12 2.05 -7.44 9.32
C ILE A 12 0.68 -6.94 9.81
N ARG A 13 0.59 -6.65 11.11
CA ARG A 13 -0.57 -5.96 11.69
C ARG A 13 -0.13 -4.63 12.27
N VAL A 14 -0.63 -3.55 11.70
CA VAL A 14 -0.41 -2.20 12.23
C VAL A 14 -1.64 -1.82 13.05
N GLY A 15 -1.44 -1.48 14.32
CA GLY A 15 -2.55 -1.19 15.24
C GLY A 15 -3.20 0.19 15.07
N HIS A 16 -2.54 1.07 14.31
CA HIS A 16 -3.02 2.43 14.06
C HIS A 16 -2.62 2.86 12.65
N GLU A 17 -1.45 3.48 12.48
CA GLU A 17 -1.02 4.07 11.22
C GLU A 17 0.30 3.50 10.73
N ARG A 18 0.43 3.39 9.41
CA ARG A 18 1.69 3.14 8.72
C ARG A 18 1.99 4.35 7.84
N HIS A 19 3.18 4.90 8.00
CA HIS A 19 3.70 6.00 7.19
C HIS A 19 4.93 5.47 6.45
N ASP A 20 4.91 5.49 5.12
CA ASP A 20 6.04 5.12 4.30
C ASP A 20 6.50 6.36 3.52
N THR A 21 7.79 6.64 3.54
CA THR A 21 8.42 7.65 2.69
C THR A 21 9.62 7.01 2.03
N VAL A 22 9.62 7.01 0.69
CA VAL A 22 10.71 6.49 -0.13
C VAL A 22 11.24 7.66 -0.94
N GLU A 23 12.47 8.09 -0.63
CA GLU A 23 13.13 9.27 -1.25
C GLU A 23 13.39 9.09 -2.75
N ALA A 24 13.45 7.83 -3.22
CA ALA A 24 13.73 7.48 -4.59
C ALA A 24 12.67 6.50 -5.13
N ASN A 25 13.09 5.40 -5.75
CA ASN A 25 12.19 4.47 -6.40
C ASN A 25 11.65 3.41 -5.43
N SER A 26 10.38 3.05 -5.61
CA SER A 26 9.77 1.87 -4.99
C SER A 26 9.41 0.87 -6.08
N TYR A 27 9.80 -0.39 -5.89
CA TYR A 27 9.50 -1.49 -6.82
C TYR A 27 8.75 -2.59 -6.08
N SER A 28 7.74 -3.17 -6.71
CA SER A 28 6.99 -4.30 -6.16
C SER A 28 6.63 -5.26 -7.28
N GLU A 29 6.98 -6.53 -7.12
CA GLU A 29 6.57 -7.63 -8.00
C GLU A 29 5.78 -8.62 -7.18
N PHE A 30 4.53 -8.85 -7.56
CA PHE A 30 3.70 -9.92 -7.02
C PHE A 30 3.55 -10.98 -8.11
N ARG A 31 4.09 -12.18 -7.86
CA ARG A 31 4.11 -13.28 -8.84
C ARG A 31 2.80 -14.05 -8.96
N ALA A 32 1.87 -13.77 -8.05
CA ALA A 32 0.53 -14.35 -8.02
C ALA A 32 -0.49 -13.21 -7.90
N GLU A 33 -1.42 -13.29 -6.96
CA GLU A 33 -2.50 -12.33 -6.82
C GLU A 33 -2.17 -11.21 -5.83
N GLU A 34 -2.60 -9.99 -6.14
CA GLU A 34 -2.69 -8.89 -5.19
C GLU A 34 -4.17 -8.68 -4.85
N HIS A 35 -4.51 -8.75 -3.56
CA HIS A 35 -5.85 -8.40 -3.06
C HIS A 35 -5.72 -7.15 -2.21
N ARG A 36 -6.45 -6.09 -2.58
CA ARG A 36 -6.39 -4.82 -1.86
C ARG A 36 -7.79 -4.25 -1.64
N THR A 37 -8.16 -4.16 -0.37
CA THR A 37 -9.41 -3.55 0.08
C THR A 37 -9.11 -2.25 0.81
N THR A 38 -9.74 -1.16 0.39
CA THR A 38 -9.70 0.12 1.10
C THR A 38 -11.14 0.48 1.47
N GLN A 39 -11.42 0.60 2.76
CA GLN A 39 -12.78 0.81 3.26
C GLN A 39 -13.25 2.27 3.12
N ALA A 40 -12.30 3.19 3.11
CA ALA A 40 -12.54 4.62 2.94
C ALA A 40 -11.87 5.11 1.65
N ASP A 41 -11.67 6.42 1.53
CA ASP A 41 -11.07 7.02 0.35
C ASP A 41 -9.66 6.48 0.07
N ARG A 42 -9.42 6.05 -1.17
CA ARG A 42 -8.08 5.93 -1.74
C ARG A 42 -7.79 7.19 -2.55
N LYS A 43 -6.91 8.06 -2.03
CA LYS A 43 -6.43 9.25 -2.74
C LYS A 43 -5.06 8.96 -3.35
N THR A 44 -4.88 9.21 -4.64
CA THR A 44 -3.61 8.98 -5.35
C THR A 44 -3.30 10.19 -6.23
N GLU A 45 -2.09 10.72 -6.14
CA GLU A 45 -1.57 11.79 -7.02
C GLU A 45 -0.34 11.25 -7.75
N ILE A 46 -0.36 11.30 -9.08
CA ILE A 46 0.78 10.98 -9.93
C ILE A 46 1.15 12.27 -10.65
N ARG A 47 2.35 12.79 -10.38
CA ARG A 47 2.83 14.07 -10.94
C ARG A 47 3.48 13.95 -12.31
N ALA A 48 3.75 12.73 -12.74
CA ALA A 48 4.29 12.41 -14.05
C ALA A 48 3.28 11.56 -14.83
N ASN A 49 3.71 10.47 -15.44
CA ASN A 49 2.84 9.60 -16.24
C ASN A 49 2.35 8.40 -15.41
N ASP A 50 1.08 8.03 -15.60
CA ASP A 50 0.53 6.78 -15.11
C ASP A 50 0.38 5.78 -16.27
N HIS A 51 0.88 4.56 -16.09
CA HIS A 51 0.86 3.51 -17.11
C HIS A 51 0.17 2.27 -16.53
N LEU A 52 -0.90 1.84 -17.17
CA LEU A 52 -1.64 0.64 -16.80
C LEU A 52 -1.70 -0.33 -17.98
N THR A 53 -1.17 -1.53 -17.79
CA THR A 53 -1.36 -2.66 -18.71
C THR A 53 -2.19 -3.73 -18.02
N VAL A 54 -3.28 -4.15 -18.64
CA VAL A 54 -4.08 -5.29 -18.20
C VAL A 54 -4.01 -6.36 -19.28
N GLY A 55 -3.46 -7.53 -18.96
CA GLY A 55 -3.22 -8.57 -19.95
C GLY A 55 -4.48 -9.29 -20.46
N ASN A 56 -5.60 -9.14 -19.76
CA ASN A 56 -6.87 -9.77 -20.12
C ASN A 56 -8.04 -8.79 -19.98
N SER A 57 -8.75 -8.79 -18.85
CA SER A 57 -9.97 -7.99 -18.65
C SER A 57 -9.82 -6.98 -17.51
N GLN A 58 -10.33 -5.77 -17.72
CA GLN A 58 -10.51 -4.77 -16.67
C GLN A 58 -12.00 -4.60 -16.38
N HIS A 59 -12.42 -4.81 -15.14
CA HIS A 59 -13.78 -4.56 -14.69
C HIS A 59 -13.79 -3.34 -13.77
N LEU A 60 -14.60 -2.33 -14.11
CA LEU A 60 -14.82 -1.16 -13.25
C LEU A 60 -16.30 -1.07 -12.92
N LYS A 61 -16.62 -1.02 -11.62
CA LYS A 61 -17.96 -0.71 -11.11
C LYS A 61 -17.85 0.52 -10.23
N ILE A 62 -18.53 1.59 -10.62
CA ILE A 62 -18.57 2.85 -9.88
C ILE A 62 -19.99 3.03 -9.36
N GLY A 63 -20.13 3.37 -8.06
CA GLY A 63 -21.43 3.47 -7.41
C GLY A 63 -22.23 4.72 -7.78
N THR A 64 -21.56 5.83 -8.09
CA THR A 64 -22.21 7.14 -8.27
C THR A 64 -21.88 7.81 -9.61
N GLY A 65 -20.60 8.04 -9.90
CA GLY A 65 -20.22 8.72 -11.13
C GLY A 65 -18.73 8.60 -11.45
N GLN A 66 -18.42 8.52 -12.74
CA GLN A 66 -17.06 8.56 -13.26
C GLN A 66 -16.83 9.90 -13.95
N PHE A 67 -15.83 10.65 -13.47
CA PHE A 67 -15.48 11.96 -13.97
C PHE A 67 -14.08 11.89 -14.58
N ILE A 68 -13.93 12.34 -15.83
CA ILE A 68 -12.68 12.29 -16.57
C ILE A 68 -12.46 13.64 -17.23
N GLU A 69 -11.33 14.27 -16.91
CA GLU A 69 -10.86 15.48 -17.56
C GLU A 69 -9.45 15.22 -18.08
N ALA A 70 -9.19 15.62 -19.33
CA ALA A 70 -7.87 15.56 -19.93
C ALA A 70 -7.59 16.89 -20.63
N GLY A 71 -6.37 17.41 -20.48
CA GLY A 71 -6.01 18.71 -21.05
C GLY A 71 -6.01 18.75 -22.59
N ASN A 72 -5.77 17.61 -23.25
CA ASN A 72 -5.66 17.54 -24.71
C ASN A 72 -6.60 16.52 -25.35
N GLU A 73 -6.58 15.27 -24.89
CA GLU A 73 -7.29 14.18 -25.57
C GLU A 73 -7.74 13.08 -24.61
N ILE A 74 -8.95 12.57 -24.83
CA ILE A 74 -9.41 11.28 -24.36
C ILE A 74 -9.63 10.41 -25.60
N HIS A 75 -8.93 9.28 -25.71
CA HIS A 75 -9.02 8.39 -26.87
C HIS A 75 -9.44 6.99 -26.44
N TYR A 76 -10.63 6.57 -26.92
CA TYR A 76 -11.13 5.20 -26.76
C TYR A 76 -10.92 4.43 -28.06
N TYR A 77 -10.06 3.42 -28.03
CA TYR A 77 -9.88 2.47 -29.12
C TYR A 77 -10.35 1.09 -28.69
N ALA A 78 -11.25 0.49 -29.47
CA ALA A 78 -11.61 -0.91 -29.35
C ALA A 78 -11.45 -1.57 -30.72
N GLY A 79 -10.79 -2.73 -30.77
CA GLY A 79 -10.54 -3.44 -32.02
C GLY A 79 -11.82 -3.94 -32.73
N SER A 80 -12.91 -4.11 -31.99
CA SER A 80 -14.18 -4.63 -32.54
C SER A 80 -15.40 -3.74 -32.21
N LYS A 81 -15.65 -3.42 -30.94
CA LYS A 81 -16.87 -2.76 -30.52
C LYS A 81 -16.66 -1.85 -29.30
N VAL A 82 -17.28 -0.67 -29.35
CA VAL A 82 -17.55 0.19 -28.19
C VAL A 82 -19.07 0.26 -28.03
N VAL A 83 -19.56 0.06 -26.80
CA VAL A 83 -20.97 0.27 -26.43
C VAL A 83 -21.00 1.24 -25.26
N ILE A 84 -21.82 2.28 -25.38
CA ILE A 84 -22.04 3.28 -24.33
C ILE A 84 -23.54 3.37 -24.12
N ASP A 85 -24.00 2.87 -22.99
CA ASP A 85 -25.39 2.91 -22.60
C ASP A 85 -25.59 4.02 -21.55
N ALA A 86 -26.57 4.88 -21.78
CA ALA A 86 -27.00 5.87 -20.82
C ALA A 86 -28.50 5.70 -20.57
N GLY A 87 -28.91 5.70 -19.30
CA GLY A 87 -30.31 5.45 -18.93
C GLY A 87 -31.23 6.62 -19.26
N MET A 88 -30.81 7.84 -18.92
CA MET A 88 -31.64 9.05 -19.12
C MET A 88 -31.14 9.92 -20.26
N GLU A 89 -29.83 10.14 -20.37
CA GLU A 89 -29.29 11.04 -21.37
C GLU A 89 -27.86 10.64 -21.75
N LEU A 90 -27.58 10.62 -23.05
CA LEU A 90 -26.22 10.64 -23.59
C LEU A 90 -26.04 11.92 -24.41
N THR A 91 -25.10 12.77 -24.01
CA THR A 91 -24.81 14.03 -24.70
C THR A 91 -23.33 14.10 -25.07
N ALA A 92 -23.05 14.52 -26.31
CA ALA A 92 -21.71 14.86 -26.78
C ALA A 92 -21.74 16.26 -27.40
N SER A 93 -20.80 17.13 -27.03
CA SER A 93 -20.77 18.51 -27.51
C SER A 93 -19.35 18.97 -27.82
N GLY A 94 -19.22 19.93 -28.74
CA GLY A 94 -17.95 20.49 -29.17
C GLY A 94 -18.11 21.47 -30.34
N GLY A 95 -17.25 22.50 -30.39
CA GLY A 95 -17.28 23.48 -31.48
C GLY A 95 -18.62 24.23 -31.65
N GLY A 96 -19.35 24.42 -30.54
CA GLY A 96 -20.69 25.02 -30.56
C GLY A 96 -21.81 24.12 -31.09
N SER A 97 -21.52 22.84 -31.38
CA SER A 97 -22.50 21.83 -31.82
C SER A 97 -22.69 20.75 -30.76
N PHE A 98 -23.80 20.04 -30.81
CA PHE A 98 -24.05 18.89 -29.93
C PHE A 98 -24.92 17.80 -30.57
N LEU A 99 -24.76 16.60 -30.03
CA LEU A 99 -25.63 15.43 -30.19
C LEU A 99 -26.18 15.10 -28.80
N LYS A 100 -27.48 14.82 -28.72
CA LYS A 100 -28.13 14.34 -27.50
C LYS A 100 -29.08 13.18 -27.80
N LEU A 101 -29.07 12.17 -26.95
CA LEU A 101 -30.02 11.07 -26.91
C LEU A 101 -30.72 11.11 -25.55
N ASP A 102 -32.04 11.16 -25.53
CA ASP A 102 -32.87 11.20 -24.34
C ASP A 102 -34.26 10.57 -24.63
N PRO A 103 -35.21 10.51 -23.69
CA PRO A 103 -36.52 9.91 -23.94
C PRO A 103 -37.35 10.58 -25.05
N SER A 104 -37.02 11.80 -25.47
CA SER A 104 -37.66 12.48 -26.60
C SER A 104 -37.09 12.06 -27.96
N GLY A 105 -35.96 11.33 -27.98
CA GLY A 105 -35.34 10.78 -29.18
C GLY A 105 -33.90 11.25 -29.38
N VAL A 106 -33.51 11.46 -30.64
CA VAL A 106 -32.16 11.91 -31.03
C VAL A 106 -32.23 13.35 -31.50
N THR A 107 -31.46 14.23 -30.86
CA THR A 107 -31.31 15.64 -31.23
C THR A 107 -29.90 15.91 -31.77
N LEU A 108 -29.82 16.53 -32.94
CA LEU A 108 -28.58 17.01 -33.56
C LEU A 108 -28.70 18.52 -33.76
N SER A 109 -27.74 19.29 -33.26
CA SER A 109 -27.74 20.76 -33.37
C SER A 109 -26.36 21.30 -33.68
N GLY A 110 -26.28 22.19 -34.66
CA GLY A 110 -25.04 22.82 -35.12
C GLY A 110 -25.26 23.63 -36.40
N ALA A 111 -24.28 24.47 -36.78
CA ALA A 111 -24.39 25.33 -37.96
C ALA A 111 -24.50 24.56 -39.28
N THR A 112 -23.92 23.35 -39.36
CA THR A 112 -24.02 22.45 -40.51
C THR A 112 -23.99 21.01 -40.03
N ILE A 113 -24.98 20.21 -40.45
CA ILE A 113 -25.05 18.76 -40.18
C ILE A 113 -24.85 18.04 -41.51
N ARG A 114 -23.75 17.31 -41.66
CA ARG A 114 -23.46 16.51 -42.86
C ARG A 114 -23.91 15.07 -42.64
N MET A 115 -24.84 14.61 -43.48
CA MET A 115 -25.29 13.21 -43.50
C MET A 115 -24.85 12.58 -44.82
N ASN A 116 -24.09 11.50 -44.77
CA ASN A 116 -23.57 10.78 -45.95
C ASN A 116 -22.82 11.67 -46.97
N SER A 117 -22.27 12.82 -46.54
CA SER A 117 -21.74 13.87 -47.43
C SER A 117 -20.21 14.00 -47.44
N GLY A 118 -19.49 12.88 -47.29
CA GLY A 118 -18.03 12.83 -47.24
C GLY A 118 -17.42 13.41 -45.95
N GLY A 119 -16.12 13.15 -45.74
CA GLY A 119 -15.35 13.58 -44.56
C GLY A 119 -14.29 12.57 -44.15
N ALA A 120 -13.40 12.96 -43.22
CA ALA A 120 -12.44 12.07 -42.59
C ALA A 120 -12.66 12.08 -41.07
N ALA A 121 -12.61 10.91 -40.43
CA ALA A 121 -12.66 10.82 -38.98
C ALA A 121 -11.39 11.41 -38.34
N GLY A 122 -11.53 11.92 -37.11
CA GLY A 122 -10.37 12.25 -36.28
C GLY A 122 -9.51 11.01 -36.03
N LYS A 123 -8.21 11.20 -35.82
CA LYS A 123 -7.26 10.14 -35.46
C LYS A 123 -6.76 10.41 -34.05
N GLY A 124 -6.93 9.43 -33.16
CA GLY A 124 -6.38 9.52 -31.82
C GLY A 124 -4.86 9.30 -31.78
N SER A 125 -4.18 9.81 -30.76
CA SER A 125 -2.72 9.68 -30.62
C SER A 125 -2.22 8.26 -30.32
N GLY A 126 -3.12 7.38 -29.87
CA GLY A 126 -2.82 5.99 -29.52
C GLY A 126 -2.13 5.82 -28.16
N LEU A 127 -1.86 4.57 -27.77
CA LEU A 127 -1.23 4.25 -26.48
C LEU A 127 0.30 4.27 -26.60
N LYS A 128 0.97 4.86 -25.59
CA LYS A 128 2.43 4.84 -25.41
C LYS A 128 2.79 4.29 -24.02
N ILE A 129 2.34 3.07 -23.74
CA ILE A 129 2.52 2.41 -22.46
C ILE A 129 3.99 2.02 -22.25
N LEU A 130 4.50 2.23 -21.02
CA LEU A 130 5.79 1.73 -20.57
C LEU A 130 5.57 0.61 -19.54
N ALA A 131 6.38 -0.44 -19.63
CA ALA A 131 6.30 -1.57 -18.70
C ALA A 131 6.99 -1.25 -17.35
N PRO A 132 6.52 -1.82 -16.23
CA PRO A 132 7.21 -1.70 -14.94
C PRO A 132 8.61 -2.32 -14.97
N VAL A 133 9.51 -1.79 -14.16
CA VAL A 133 10.86 -2.35 -13.95
C VAL A 133 10.81 -3.41 -12.87
N MET A 134 11.46 -4.56 -13.09
CA MET A 134 11.53 -5.64 -12.10
C MET A 134 12.41 -5.25 -10.89
N PRO A 135 11.98 -5.55 -9.64
CA PRO A 135 12.83 -5.40 -8.46
C PRO A 135 14.06 -6.32 -8.56
N TRP A 136 15.26 -5.80 -8.26
CA TRP A 136 16.52 -6.59 -8.19
C TRP A 136 16.74 -7.21 -6.79
N LEU A 137 17.71 -8.14 -6.69
CA LEU A 137 17.84 -9.22 -5.70
C LEU A 137 17.84 -8.81 -4.20
N ALA A 138 16.74 -9.07 -3.49
CA ALA A 138 16.80 -9.50 -2.07
C ALA A 138 17.08 -11.02 -1.95
N THR A 139 16.90 -11.78 -3.04
CA THR A 139 17.04 -13.25 -3.08
C THR A 139 18.45 -13.79 -2.83
N SER A 140 19.47 -12.93 -2.67
CA SER A 140 20.84 -13.34 -2.32
C SER A 140 21.19 -13.14 -0.84
N ALA A 141 20.31 -12.52 -0.05
CA ALA A 141 20.58 -12.29 1.37
C ALA A 141 20.26 -13.55 2.19
N ILE A 142 21.28 -14.08 2.86
CA ILE A 142 21.13 -15.15 3.85
C ILE A 142 20.33 -14.57 5.02
N ALA A 143 19.25 -15.26 5.42
CA ALA A 143 18.44 -14.85 6.55
C ALA A 143 19.31 -14.65 7.81
N GLY A 144 19.05 -13.58 8.56
CA GLY A 144 19.67 -13.37 9.87
C GLY A 144 19.37 -14.55 10.79
N SER A 145 20.34 -14.95 11.60
CA SER A 145 20.15 -16.03 12.57
C SER A 145 19.03 -15.68 13.56
N LEU A 146 18.26 -16.69 13.98
CA LEU A 146 17.27 -16.55 15.06
C LEU A 146 17.93 -15.85 16.24
N THR A 147 17.40 -14.69 16.65
CA THR A 147 17.84 -14.04 17.88
C THR A 147 17.70 -15.03 19.03
N LEU A 148 18.74 -15.13 19.87
CA LEU A 148 18.73 -15.95 21.08
C LEU A 148 17.38 -15.81 21.79
N PRO A 149 16.75 -16.91 22.24
CA PRO A 149 15.45 -16.84 22.87
C PRO A 149 15.49 -15.78 23.98
N ALA A 150 14.55 -14.83 23.95
CA ALA A 150 14.34 -13.93 25.06
C ALA A 150 14.31 -14.78 26.34
N LEU A 151 15.05 -14.36 27.38
CA LEU A 151 15.13 -15.01 28.68
C LEU A 151 13.74 -15.07 29.35
N ILE A 152 12.84 -15.92 28.85
CA ILE A 152 11.50 -16.16 29.40
C ILE A 152 11.57 -17.23 30.52
N ASN A 153 12.74 -17.76 30.82
CA ASN A 153 12.90 -18.87 31.77
C ASN A 153 13.52 -18.54 33.12
N MET A 154 13.32 -17.32 33.64
CA MET A 154 13.57 -17.05 35.07
C MET A 154 12.39 -17.46 35.98
N SER A 155 11.32 -18.07 35.46
CA SER A 155 10.13 -18.40 36.26
C SER A 155 10.40 -19.45 37.35
N ARG A 156 11.27 -20.43 37.10
CA ARG A 156 11.60 -21.47 38.08
C ARG A 156 12.50 -20.94 39.20
N GLN A 157 13.49 -20.12 38.86
CA GLN A 157 14.33 -19.44 39.84
C GLN A 157 13.55 -18.39 40.64
N LEU A 158 12.63 -17.66 40.02
CA LEU A 158 11.70 -16.75 40.72
C LEU A 158 10.80 -17.50 41.71
N LYS A 159 10.22 -18.64 41.30
CA LYS A 159 9.37 -19.46 42.18
C LYS A 159 10.16 -20.10 43.32
N GLN A 160 11.38 -20.56 43.07
CA GLN A 160 12.25 -21.14 44.09
C GLN A 160 12.74 -20.08 45.09
N ALA A 161 13.11 -18.89 44.60
CA ALA A 161 13.50 -17.78 45.46
C ALA A 161 12.32 -17.29 46.33
N ALA A 162 11.11 -17.21 45.77
CA ALA A 162 9.89 -16.88 46.52
C ALA A 162 9.54 -17.95 47.57
N ALA A 163 9.63 -19.24 47.22
CA ALA A 163 9.37 -20.34 48.15
C ALA A 163 10.40 -20.42 49.30
N ALA A 164 11.65 -20.05 49.02
CA ALA A 164 12.74 -20.03 49.99
C ALA A 164 12.92 -18.67 50.70
N LYS A 165 12.05 -17.68 50.43
CA LYS A 165 12.17 -16.28 50.89
C LYS A 165 13.58 -15.68 50.64
N LEU A 166 14.21 -16.06 49.53
CA LEU A 166 15.50 -15.56 49.10
C LEU A 166 15.31 -14.39 48.12
N LEU A 167 16.17 -13.38 48.24
CA LEU A 167 16.19 -12.24 47.33
C LEU A 167 16.96 -12.62 46.05
N LEU A 168 16.41 -12.29 44.88
CA LEU A 168 17.07 -12.57 43.58
C LEU A 168 18.33 -11.75 43.34
N VAL A 169 18.54 -10.68 44.11
CA VAL A 169 19.70 -9.80 44.02
C VAL A 169 20.28 -9.64 45.43
N LYS A 170 21.61 -9.72 45.57
CA LYS A 170 22.31 -9.53 46.86
C LYS A 170 21.94 -8.15 47.44
N GLN A 171 21.39 -8.13 48.65
CA GLN A 171 21.32 -6.91 49.45
C GLN A 171 22.65 -6.75 50.19
N CYS A 172 23.45 -5.76 49.80
CA CYS A 172 24.67 -5.41 50.54
C CYS A 172 24.29 -4.82 51.90
N GLY A 173 24.93 -5.31 52.97
CA GLY A 173 24.76 -4.79 54.33
C GLY A 173 23.69 -5.49 55.19
N MET A 174 22.97 -6.49 54.68
CA MET A 174 22.15 -7.37 55.50
C MET A 174 22.99 -8.50 56.10
N GLN A 175 22.96 -8.63 57.43
CA GLN A 175 23.50 -9.78 58.12
C GLN A 175 22.54 -10.98 58.01
N ALA A 176 23.03 -12.21 58.23
CA ALA A 176 22.28 -13.45 58.00
C ALA A 176 21.01 -13.61 58.86
N ASP A 177 20.90 -12.78 59.89
CA ASP A 177 19.84 -12.61 60.88
C ASP A 177 18.80 -11.53 60.48
N GLY A 178 18.95 -10.90 59.32
CA GLY A 178 17.92 -10.05 58.69
C GLY A 178 17.91 -8.58 59.08
N LEU A 179 18.90 -8.12 59.85
CA LEU A 179 19.03 -6.72 60.27
C LEU A 179 20.05 -5.96 59.38
N CYS A 180 19.68 -4.77 58.89
CA CYS A 180 20.63 -3.76 58.35
C CYS A 180 20.67 -2.60 59.36
N HIS A 181 21.86 -2.29 59.87
CA HIS A 181 22.06 -1.28 60.94
C HIS A 181 22.20 0.16 60.40
N LEU A 182 21.90 0.39 59.12
CA LEU A 182 21.97 1.69 58.46
C LEU A 182 20.57 2.15 58.06
N GLU A 183 20.24 3.42 58.28
CA GLU A 183 18.94 4.04 57.94
C GLU A 183 18.65 4.00 56.43
N VAL A 184 19.68 3.95 55.59
CA VAL A 184 19.59 3.75 54.13
C VAL A 184 20.71 2.79 53.73
N CYS A 185 20.39 1.62 53.17
CA CYS A 185 21.32 0.54 52.84
C CYS A 185 21.67 0.63 51.33
N PRO A 186 22.77 1.30 50.90
CA PRO A 186 23.02 1.61 49.49
C PRO A 186 23.89 0.55 48.80
N CYS A 187 23.65 0.31 47.51
CA CYS A 187 24.47 -0.59 46.67
C CYS A 187 25.33 0.17 45.64
N GLY A 188 26.65 -0.08 45.66
CA GLY A 188 27.62 0.26 44.59
C GLY A 188 28.27 1.65 44.72
N LYS A 189 29.57 1.85 44.46
CA LYS A 189 30.47 1.20 43.48
C LYS A 189 31.90 1.04 44.01
N ASN A 190 32.58 0.01 43.49
CA ASN A 190 34.00 -0.35 43.64
C ASN A 190 34.31 -1.44 44.68
N ALA A 191 34.22 -2.69 44.25
CA ALA A 191 35.10 -3.74 44.75
C ALA A 191 35.67 -4.49 43.54
N SER A 192 36.88 -4.09 43.13
CA SER A 192 37.72 -4.83 42.21
C SER A 192 38.20 -6.13 42.87
N THR A 193 38.16 -7.21 42.07
CA THR A 193 39.09 -8.36 42.01
C THR A 193 39.66 -8.97 43.31
N ALA A 194 39.35 -10.25 43.52
CA ALA A 194 40.34 -11.34 43.49
C ALA A 194 39.61 -12.64 43.10
#